data_AF-A0A813WDQ1-F1
#
_entry.id   AF-A0A813WDQ1-F1
#
_cell.length_a   1.000
_cell.length_b   1.000
_cell.length_c   1.000
_cell.angle_alpha   90.00
_cell.angle_beta   90.00
_cell.angle_gamma   90.00
#
_symmetry.space_group_name_H-M   'P 1'
#
loop_
_entity.id
_entity.type
_entity.pdbx_description
1 polymer ?
#
loop_
_entity_poly.entity_id
_entity_poly.type
_entity_poly.pdbx_seq_one_letter_code
_entity_poly.pdbx_strand_id
1 'polypeptide(L)'
;MATNTSSIPSWAQNATVYGSNDSFLLLDIFPKDVADDLFYNIHDEVKWNIMRQRGKRVPREISIQGTITIENDDEYEPLYRHPADEQPELVSWTSTALKIKERIGEILQQNFNHALIQYYKNGKDNIGEHSDKTLDILLGSNIVNYSLGAARTMTLINKREDGIRQEFKLPHNSLFILGWQTNREWYHAIRPDKRSNSEKDPDELAFYGERISLTLRTVATFINRRTGQIYGQGARYKTIAEQIDKSPDEYENDEMDMVYAFSAENRQSSEFDWNINYGRGFNALNFKILNSHNNKKRK
;
A
#
# COMPACT_ATOMS: atom_id res chain seq x y z
N MET A 1 0.36 29.74 14.47
CA MET A 1 0.27 29.27 15.87
C MET A 1 0.70 27.82 15.90
N ALA A 2 1.58 27.47 16.84
CA ALA A 2 2.16 26.16 17.12
C ALA A 2 2.84 25.43 15.93
N THR A 3 4.13 25.67 15.73
CA THR A 3 5.03 24.69 15.14
C THR A 3 5.12 23.52 16.12
N ASN A 4 4.26 22.52 15.93
CA ASN A 4 4.32 21.28 16.70
C ASN A 4 5.63 20.60 16.30
N THR A 5 6.69 20.79 17.08
CA THR A 5 7.89 19.95 17.01
C THR A 5 7.43 18.56 17.42
N SER A 6 6.95 17.78 16.44
CA SER A 6 6.54 16.41 16.66
C SER A 6 7.77 15.69 17.21
N SER A 7 7.74 15.39 18.51
CA SER A 7 8.80 14.63 19.15
C SER A 7 8.93 13.32 18.39
N ILE A 8 10.16 12.99 17.96
CA ILE A 8 10.46 11.70 17.32
C ILE A 8 9.85 10.59 18.19
N PRO A 9 8.98 9.72 17.65
CA PRO A 9 8.36 8.65 18.42
C PRO A 9 9.41 7.81 19.14
N SER A 10 9.09 7.24 20.31
CA SER A 10 10.05 6.44 21.07
C SER A 10 10.66 5.29 20.26
N TRP A 11 9.87 4.65 19.40
CA TRP A 11 10.32 3.59 18.49
C TRP A 11 11.26 4.09 17.37
N ALA A 12 11.32 5.40 17.11
CA ALA A 12 12.10 6.00 16.04
C ALA A 12 13.42 6.64 16.51
N GLN A 13 13.69 6.74 17.82
CA GLN A 13 14.81 7.52 18.37
C GLN A 13 16.20 7.09 17.85
N ASN A 14 16.37 5.80 17.54
CA ASN A 14 17.62 5.24 17.02
C ASN A 14 17.48 4.70 15.58
N ALA A 15 16.33 4.94 14.94
CA ALA A 15 16.07 4.42 13.62
C ALA A 15 16.76 5.29 12.56
N THR A 16 17.27 4.65 11.50
CA THR A 16 17.72 5.41 10.32
C THR A 16 16.53 6.08 9.66
N VAL A 17 16.68 7.36 9.34
CA VAL A 17 15.62 8.20 8.75
C VAL A 17 15.83 8.34 7.25
N TYR A 18 14.73 8.31 6.49
CA TYR A 18 14.71 8.36 5.03
C TYR A 18 13.67 9.35 4.50
N GLY A 19 13.75 9.63 3.20
CA GLY A 19 12.79 10.45 2.46
C GLY A 19 12.68 11.87 2.99
N SER A 20 11.46 12.29 3.32
CA SER A 20 11.13 13.63 3.83
C SER A 20 11.27 13.75 5.36
N ASN A 21 12.20 12.98 5.95
CA ASN A 21 12.49 12.92 7.38
C ASN A 21 11.36 12.35 8.26
N ASP A 22 10.49 11.54 7.67
CA ASP A 22 9.35 10.89 8.33
C ASP A 22 9.25 9.39 8.04
N SER A 23 10.25 8.81 7.35
CA SER A 23 10.32 7.38 7.08
C SER A 23 11.47 6.73 7.83
N PHE A 24 11.27 5.51 8.32
CA PHE A 24 12.19 4.85 9.25
C PHE A 24 12.37 3.37 8.89
N LEU A 25 13.57 2.83 9.15
CA LEU A 25 13.82 1.39 9.06
C LEU A 25 14.09 0.83 10.45
N LEU A 26 13.26 -0.12 10.87
CA LEU A 26 13.46 -0.93 12.07
C LEU A 26 13.87 -2.34 11.66
N LEU A 27 14.75 -2.94 12.46
CA LEU A 27 15.27 -4.29 12.26
C LEU A 27 14.82 -5.19 13.42
N ASP A 28 14.86 -6.49 13.19
CA ASP A 28 14.66 -7.51 14.22
C ASP A 28 13.32 -7.40 14.98
N ILE A 29 12.22 -7.23 14.24
CA ILE A 29 10.86 -7.02 14.80
C ILE A 29 10.39 -8.19 15.67
N PHE A 30 10.79 -9.40 15.27
CA PHE A 30 10.58 -10.65 15.98
C PHE A 30 11.92 -11.29 16.38
N PRO A 31 11.94 -12.18 17.39
CA PRO A 31 13.05 -13.11 17.58
C PRO A 31 13.35 -13.87 16.27
N LYS A 32 14.62 -14.16 16.01
CA LYS A 32 15.07 -14.67 14.71
C LYS A 32 14.38 -16.00 14.32
N ASP A 33 14.31 -16.94 15.26
CA ASP A 33 13.65 -18.23 15.10
C ASP A 33 12.16 -18.06 14.75
N VAL A 34 11.48 -17.14 15.44
CA VAL A 34 10.09 -16.80 15.14
C VAL A 34 9.98 -16.21 13.73
N ALA A 35 10.85 -15.28 13.35
CA ALA A 35 10.80 -14.64 12.03
C ALA A 35 11.06 -15.63 10.87
N ASP A 36 11.97 -16.59 11.07
CA ASP A 36 12.21 -17.67 10.12
C ASP A 36 10.92 -18.50 9.90
N ASP A 37 10.21 -18.87 10.98
CA ASP A 37 8.93 -19.59 10.91
C ASP A 37 7.83 -18.75 10.24
N LEU A 38 7.76 -17.44 10.52
CA LEU A 38 6.77 -16.55 9.90
C LEU A 38 6.85 -16.56 8.37
N PHE A 39 8.05 -16.69 7.80
CA PHE A 39 8.22 -16.76 6.35
C PHE A 39 7.48 -17.97 5.77
N TYR A 40 7.75 -19.17 6.32
CA TYR A 40 7.15 -20.41 5.83
C TYR A 40 5.65 -20.45 6.09
N ASN A 41 5.21 -20.03 7.28
CA ASN A 41 3.79 -20.01 7.61
C ASN A 41 3.00 -19.06 6.71
N ILE A 42 3.50 -17.84 6.44
CA ILE A 42 2.82 -16.94 5.50
C ILE A 42 2.81 -17.51 4.08
N HIS A 43 3.92 -18.10 3.64
CA HIS A 43 3.98 -18.72 2.32
C HIS A 43 2.87 -19.77 2.14
N ASP A 44 2.64 -20.59 3.16
CA ASP A 44 1.70 -21.73 3.11
C ASP A 44 0.25 -21.35 3.43
N GLU A 45 0.02 -20.40 4.34
CA GLU A 45 -1.32 -19.95 4.74
C GLU A 45 -1.98 -19.04 3.69
N VAL A 46 -1.18 -18.25 2.94
CA VAL A 46 -1.70 -17.24 2.02
C VAL A 46 -2.12 -17.86 0.68
N LYS A 47 -3.33 -17.53 0.24
CA LYS A 47 -3.79 -17.81 -1.13
C LYS A 47 -3.20 -16.79 -2.11
N TRP A 48 -2.20 -17.21 -2.87
CA TRP A 48 -1.52 -16.38 -3.87
C TRP A 48 -2.32 -16.21 -5.17
N ASN A 49 -2.43 -14.96 -5.63
CA ASN A 49 -3.14 -14.59 -6.85
C ASN A 49 -2.21 -13.88 -7.84
N ILE A 50 -2.53 -14.00 -9.12
CA ILE A 50 -1.86 -13.27 -10.19
C ILE A 50 -2.67 -12.02 -10.51
N MET A 51 -2.02 -10.85 -10.48
CA MET A 51 -2.64 -9.58 -10.86
C MET A 51 -2.18 -9.11 -12.25
N ARG A 52 -3.04 -8.38 -12.94
CA ARG A 52 -2.72 -7.65 -14.17
C ARG A 52 -2.85 -6.15 -13.97
N GLN A 53 -1.97 -5.39 -14.61
CA GLN A 53 -2.04 -3.95 -14.66
C GLN A 53 -1.73 -3.50 -16.09
N ARG A 54 -2.64 -2.72 -16.69
CA ARG A 54 -2.59 -2.31 -18.10
C ARG A 54 -2.41 -3.51 -19.04
N GLY A 55 -3.14 -4.59 -18.77
CA GLY A 55 -3.11 -5.85 -19.53
C GLY A 55 -1.87 -6.73 -19.31
N LYS A 56 -0.83 -6.26 -18.59
CA LYS A 56 0.40 -7.02 -18.32
C LYS A 56 0.33 -7.70 -16.96
N ARG A 57 0.82 -8.95 -16.90
CA ARG A 57 1.00 -9.66 -15.63
C ARG A 57 2.03 -8.93 -14.79
N VAL A 58 1.68 -8.66 -13.54
CA VAL A 58 2.62 -8.11 -12.56
C VAL A 58 3.63 -9.22 -12.19
N PRO A 59 4.94 -8.94 -12.11
CA PRO A 59 5.98 -9.96 -11.95
C PRO A 59 6.14 -10.37 -10.48
N ARG A 60 5.03 -10.62 -9.77
CA ARG A 60 4.96 -11.09 -8.38
C ARG A 60 3.54 -11.57 -8.10
N GLU A 61 3.39 -12.46 -7.15
CA GLU A 61 2.08 -12.92 -6.69
C GLU A 61 1.62 -12.09 -5.51
N ILE A 62 0.30 -11.95 -5.34
CA ILE A 62 -0.28 -11.10 -4.31
C ILE A 62 -1.45 -11.74 -3.59
N SER A 63 -1.72 -11.26 -2.38
CA SER A 63 -2.96 -11.47 -1.64
C SER A 63 -3.36 -10.17 -0.96
N ILE A 64 -4.66 -9.93 -0.87
CA ILE A 64 -5.20 -8.82 -0.07
C ILE A 64 -5.87 -9.44 1.15
N GLN A 65 -5.47 -9.00 2.34
CA GLN A 65 -6.08 -9.44 3.59
C GLN A 65 -6.56 -8.23 4.39
N GLY A 66 -7.64 -8.38 5.13
CA GLY A 66 -8.16 -7.29 5.94
C GLY A 66 -9.14 -7.70 7.02
N THR A 67 -9.49 -6.72 7.85
CA THR A 67 -10.47 -6.89 8.92
C THR A 67 -11.88 -6.72 8.35
N ILE A 68 -12.64 -7.81 8.33
CA ILE A 68 -14.06 -7.78 7.99
C ILE A 68 -14.85 -7.52 9.27
N THR A 69 -15.71 -6.50 9.27
CA THR A 69 -16.58 -6.13 10.40
C THR A 69 -18.03 -6.41 10.08
N ILE A 70 -18.80 -6.80 11.09
CA ILE A 70 -20.25 -7.02 10.97
C ILE A 70 -20.98 -5.90 11.71
N GLU A 71 -21.86 -5.19 11.02
CA GLU A 71 -22.72 -4.15 11.59
C GLU A 71 -24.13 -4.26 10.99
N ASN A 72 -25.17 -4.32 11.82
CA ASN A 72 -26.57 -4.47 11.38
C ASN A 72 -26.79 -5.62 10.38
N ASP A 73 -26.22 -6.81 10.68
CA ASP A 73 -26.27 -8.02 9.85
C ASP A 73 -25.59 -7.92 8.47
N ASP A 74 -24.85 -6.83 8.20
CA ASP A 74 -24.06 -6.65 6.99
C ASP A 74 -22.55 -6.76 7.26
N GLU A 75 -21.82 -7.33 6.31
CA GLU A 75 -20.36 -7.41 6.31
C GLU A 75 -19.74 -6.23 5.57
N TYR A 76 -18.72 -5.63 6.19
CA TYR A 76 -17.96 -4.52 5.64
C TYR A 76 -16.47 -4.85 5.63
N GLU A 77 -15.80 -4.45 4.55
CA GLU A 77 -14.36 -4.63 4.40
C GLU A 77 -13.67 -3.30 4.04
N PRO A 78 -12.39 -3.11 4.42
CA PRO A 78 -11.63 -1.93 4.03
C PRO A 78 -11.34 -1.94 2.53
N LEU A 79 -11.68 -0.84 1.87
CA LEU A 79 -11.50 -0.65 0.45
C LEU A 79 -10.29 0.25 0.18
N TYR A 80 -9.23 -0.30 -0.42
CA TYR A 80 -8.07 0.47 -0.89
C TYR A 80 -8.05 0.57 -2.42
N ARG A 81 -8.30 1.76 -2.97
CA ARG A 81 -8.32 1.99 -4.42
C ARG A 81 -7.00 2.57 -4.91
N HIS A 82 -6.52 2.02 -6.00
CA HIS A 82 -5.37 2.51 -6.75
C HIS A 82 -5.53 2.17 -8.24
N PRO A 83 -4.76 2.80 -9.15
CA PRO A 83 -4.78 2.47 -10.57
C PRO A 83 -4.45 1.00 -10.86
N ALA A 84 -5.46 0.17 -11.01
CA ALA A 84 -5.39 -1.25 -11.39
C ALA A 84 -6.55 -1.60 -12.33
N ASP A 85 -6.34 -2.61 -13.17
CA ASP A 85 -7.40 -3.13 -14.04
C ASP A 85 -8.42 -3.91 -13.17
N GLU A 86 -7.90 -4.81 -12.33
CA GLU A 86 -8.64 -5.63 -11.37
C GLU A 86 -7.75 -5.90 -10.15
N GLN A 87 -8.35 -6.07 -8.97
CA GLN A 87 -7.68 -6.50 -7.74
C GLN A 87 -8.27 -7.83 -7.26
N PRO A 88 -7.47 -8.72 -6.63
CA PRO A 88 -8.01 -9.89 -5.94
C PRO A 88 -9.01 -9.50 -4.86
N GLU A 89 -9.93 -10.41 -4.55
CA GLU A 89 -10.83 -10.25 -3.41
C GLU A 89 -10.03 -10.13 -2.10
N LEU A 90 -10.47 -9.23 -1.22
CA LEU A 90 -9.97 -9.15 0.14
C LEU A 90 -10.48 -10.36 0.93
N VAL A 91 -9.57 -11.07 1.58
CA VAL A 91 -9.91 -12.18 2.48
C VAL A 91 -9.59 -11.82 3.93
N SER A 92 -10.17 -12.56 4.88
CA SER A 92 -9.82 -12.40 6.29
C SER A 92 -8.34 -12.69 6.54
N TRP A 93 -7.82 -12.13 7.62
CA TRP A 93 -6.45 -12.39 8.06
C TRP A 93 -6.19 -13.87 8.30
N THR A 94 -5.13 -14.37 7.68
CA THR A 94 -4.47 -15.62 8.09
C THR A 94 -3.85 -15.45 9.47
N SER A 95 -3.69 -16.55 10.23
CA SER A 95 -3.19 -16.51 11.61
C SER A 95 -1.83 -15.82 11.71
N THR A 96 -0.93 -16.10 10.77
CA THR A 96 0.41 -15.51 10.76
C THR A 96 0.38 -14.03 10.34
N ALA A 97 -0.44 -13.64 9.37
CA ALA A 97 -0.59 -12.23 9.00
C ALA A 97 -1.21 -11.39 10.13
N LEU A 98 -2.18 -11.94 10.87
CA LEU A 98 -2.78 -11.31 12.05
C LEU A 98 -1.72 -11.06 13.13
N LYS A 99 -0.90 -12.07 13.44
CA LYS A 99 0.20 -11.96 14.42
C LYS A 99 1.19 -10.85 14.05
N ILE A 100 1.57 -10.76 12.77
CA ILE A 100 2.45 -9.70 12.26
C ILE A 100 1.80 -8.33 12.42
N LYS A 101 0.53 -8.21 11.99
CA LYS A 101 -0.25 -6.97 12.08
C LYS A 101 -0.36 -6.46 13.52
N GLU A 102 -0.65 -7.34 14.47
CA GLU A 102 -0.78 -7.00 15.89
C GLU A 102 0.56 -6.53 16.48
N ARG A 103 1.63 -7.29 16.27
CA ARG A 103 2.98 -6.90 16.75
C ARG A 103 3.41 -5.54 16.22
N ILE A 104 3.21 -5.27 14.93
CA ILE A 104 3.57 -3.99 14.33
C ILE A 104 2.67 -2.87 14.86
N GLY A 105 1.38 -3.16 15.08
CA GLY A 105 0.45 -2.21 15.68
C GLY A 105 0.84 -1.82 17.11
N GLU A 106 1.32 -2.76 17.92
CA GLU A 106 1.87 -2.49 19.25
C GLU A 106 3.11 -1.60 19.21
N ILE A 107 4.06 -1.88 18.30
CA ILE A 107 5.30 -1.09 18.19
C ILE A 107 4.98 0.36 17.82
N LEU A 108 4.08 0.55 16.85
CA LEU A 108 3.81 1.86 16.27
C LEU A 108 2.65 2.60 16.94
N GLN A 109 1.92 1.93 17.84
CA GLN A 109 0.68 2.45 18.44
C GLN A 109 -0.33 2.86 17.35
N GLN A 110 -0.44 2.06 16.30
CA GLN A 110 -1.29 2.31 15.13
C GLN A 110 -2.07 1.04 14.77
N ASN A 111 -3.38 1.18 14.55
CA ASN A 111 -4.21 0.07 14.12
C ASN A 111 -4.16 -0.11 12.61
N PHE A 112 -3.81 -1.31 12.16
CA PHE A 112 -3.88 -1.71 10.76
C PHE A 112 -5.10 -2.62 10.53
N ASN A 113 -5.79 -2.40 9.41
CA ASN A 113 -6.98 -3.17 9.02
C ASN A 113 -6.90 -3.73 7.59
N HIS A 114 -5.84 -3.43 6.83
CA HIS A 114 -5.65 -3.89 5.46
C HIS A 114 -4.18 -4.22 5.18
N ALA A 115 -3.91 -5.30 4.44
CA ALA A 115 -2.61 -5.69 3.91
C ALA A 115 -2.66 -5.97 2.41
N LEU A 116 -1.68 -5.45 1.68
CA LEU A 116 -1.26 -6.04 0.41
C LEU A 116 -0.02 -6.91 0.68
N ILE A 117 -0.18 -8.23 0.57
CA ILE A 117 0.89 -9.21 0.73
C ILE A 117 1.44 -9.55 -0.65
N GLN A 118 2.76 -9.53 -0.82
CA GLN A 118 3.42 -9.70 -2.10
C GLN A 118 4.54 -10.73 -1.99
N TYR A 119 4.50 -11.74 -2.85
CA TYR A 119 5.50 -12.79 -2.94
C TYR A 119 6.36 -12.61 -4.20
N TYR A 120 7.66 -12.43 -3.97
CA TYR A 120 8.71 -12.29 -4.95
C TYR A 120 9.49 -13.60 -5.01
N LYS A 121 9.39 -14.33 -6.11
CA LYS A 121 9.97 -15.67 -6.28
C LYS A 121 11.49 -15.65 -6.44
N ASN A 122 12.05 -14.49 -6.79
CA ASN A 122 13.49 -14.27 -6.92
C ASN A 122 13.78 -12.77 -7.11
N GLY A 123 15.07 -12.44 -7.25
CA GLY A 123 15.53 -11.06 -7.47
C GLY A 123 15.01 -10.36 -8.75
N LYS A 124 14.45 -11.07 -9.74
CA LYS A 124 13.90 -10.46 -10.96
C LYS A 124 12.48 -9.92 -10.76
N ASP A 125 11.74 -10.49 -9.81
CA ASP A 125 10.43 -9.99 -9.42
C ASP A 125 10.58 -8.61 -8.80
N ASN A 126 9.70 -7.68 -9.16
CA ASN A 126 9.89 -6.26 -8.89
C ASN A 126 8.57 -5.51 -8.75
N ILE A 127 8.64 -4.30 -8.20
CA ILE A 127 7.59 -3.28 -8.24
C ILE A 127 8.23 -1.98 -8.71
N GLY A 128 7.70 -1.44 -9.81
CA GLY A 128 8.19 -0.20 -10.40
C GLY A 128 7.93 1.02 -9.51
N GLU A 129 8.42 2.17 -9.96
CA GLU A 129 8.26 3.45 -9.27
C GLU A 129 6.78 3.81 -9.13
N HIS A 130 6.36 4.02 -7.88
CA HIS A 130 5.00 4.42 -7.53
C HIS A 130 4.99 5.14 -6.20
N SER A 131 3.85 5.76 -5.90
CA SER A 131 3.48 6.13 -4.53
C SER A 131 2.11 5.55 -4.23
N ASP A 132 1.87 5.21 -2.97
CA ASP A 132 0.58 4.70 -2.53
C ASP A 132 -0.46 5.82 -2.60
N LYS A 133 -1.71 5.48 -2.96
CA LYS A 133 -2.79 6.46 -3.12
C LYS A 133 -3.42 6.78 -1.78
N THR A 134 -3.45 8.06 -1.41
CA THR A 134 -3.90 8.47 -0.06
C THR A 134 -5.41 8.67 0.06
N LEU A 135 -6.18 8.45 -1.01
CA LEU A 135 -7.64 8.60 -1.01
C LEU A 135 -8.30 7.80 0.12
N ASP A 136 -7.93 6.52 0.23
CA ASP A 136 -8.57 5.58 1.17
C ASP A 136 -7.75 5.32 2.45
N ILE A 137 -6.52 5.82 2.51
CA ILE A 137 -5.66 5.65 3.68
C ILE A 137 -5.96 6.78 4.66
N LEU A 138 -6.18 6.43 5.94
CA LEU A 138 -6.43 7.39 7.01
C LEU A 138 -5.37 8.50 7.00
N LEU A 139 -5.81 9.75 6.91
CA LEU A 139 -4.94 10.92 6.87
C LEU A 139 -3.91 10.90 8.01
N GLY A 140 -2.62 11.01 7.65
CA GLY A 140 -1.51 11.06 8.59
C GLY A 140 -1.11 9.71 9.21
N SER A 141 -1.78 8.61 8.86
CA SER A 141 -1.36 7.27 9.26
C SER A 141 -0.14 6.80 8.47
N ASN A 142 0.71 5.98 9.10
CA ASN A 142 1.86 5.40 8.41
C ASN A 142 1.43 4.26 7.49
N ILE A 143 2.14 4.12 6.36
CA ILE A 143 2.13 2.91 5.55
C ILE A 143 3.37 2.11 5.91
N VAL A 144 3.25 0.82 6.18
CA VAL A 144 4.40 0.05 6.65
C VAL A 144 4.62 -1.21 5.83
N ASN A 145 5.88 -1.51 5.55
CA ASN A 145 6.30 -2.67 4.78
C ASN A 145 7.14 -3.60 5.65
N TYR A 146 6.57 -4.72 6.08
CA TYR A 146 7.31 -5.77 6.75
C TYR A 146 7.88 -6.75 5.73
N SER A 147 9.16 -7.08 5.87
CA SER A 147 9.92 -7.92 4.92
C SER A 147 10.36 -9.22 5.57
N LEU A 148 10.04 -10.33 4.92
CA LEU A 148 10.51 -11.68 5.27
C LEU A 148 11.20 -12.28 4.04
N GLY A 149 12.26 -13.05 4.27
CA GLY A 149 12.99 -13.74 3.21
C GLY A 149 14.24 -12.99 2.73
N ALA A 150 14.61 -13.21 1.47
CA ALA A 150 15.75 -12.59 0.82
C ALA A 150 15.73 -11.06 0.89
N ALA A 151 16.88 -10.48 1.23
CA ALA A 151 17.05 -9.04 1.27
C ALA A 151 16.85 -8.42 -0.13
N ARG A 152 16.16 -7.27 -0.18
CA ARG A 152 15.95 -6.50 -1.42
C ARG A 152 16.19 -5.03 -1.19
N THR A 153 16.67 -4.33 -2.22
CA THR A 153 16.91 -2.88 -2.15
C THR A 153 15.61 -2.11 -2.36
N MET A 154 15.23 -1.32 -1.37
CA MET A 154 14.26 -0.23 -1.51
C MET A 154 14.94 0.97 -2.16
N THR A 155 14.28 1.54 -3.15
CA THR A 155 14.70 2.78 -3.81
C THR A 155 13.65 3.85 -3.55
N LEU A 156 14.05 4.98 -2.97
CA LEU A 156 13.25 6.21 -2.93
C LEU A 156 13.79 7.21 -3.95
N ILE A 157 12.90 7.88 -4.69
CA ILE A 157 13.24 8.87 -5.73
C ILE A 157 12.38 10.10 -5.51
N ASN A 158 12.98 11.28 -5.36
CA ASN A 158 12.22 12.51 -5.17
C ASN A 158 11.40 12.82 -6.45
N LYS A 159 10.14 13.20 -6.31
CA LYS A 159 9.24 13.46 -7.45
C LYS A 159 9.53 14.77 -8.18
N ARG A 160 10.20 15.73 -7.53
CA ARG A 160 10.42 17.10 -8.02
C ARG A 160 11.88 17.40 -8.30
N GLU A 161 12.76 16.95 -7.42
CA GLU A 161 14.20 17.20 -7.50
C GLU A 161 14.89 16.05 -8.24
N ASP A 162 15.17 16.30 -9.52
CA ASP A 162 15.85 15.34 -10.38
C ASP A 162 17.19 14.90 -9.79
N GLY A 163 17.45 13.59 -9.82
CA GLY A 163 18.70 12.99 -9.35
C GLY A 163 18.76 12.71 -7.85
N ILE A 164 17.79 13.16 -7.05
CA ILE A 164 17.75 12.82 -5.62
C ILE A 164 17.16 11.42 -5.44
N ARG A 165 18.02 10.51 -4.97
CA ARG A 165 17.69 9.10 -4.77
C ARG A 165 18.31 8.58 -3.47
N GLN A 166 17.57 7.73 -2.78
CA GLN A 166 18.06 6.96 -1.64
C GLN A 166 17.88 5.46 -1.91
N GLU A 167 18.87 4.65 -1.55
CA GLU A 167 18.82 3.20 -1.65
C GLU A 167 19.24 2.55 -0.35
N PHE A 168 18.48 1.56 0.11
CA PHE A 168 18.79 0.82 1.33
C PHE A 168 18.23 -0.61 1.25
N LYS A 169 18.88 -1.54 1.94
CA LYS A 169 18.43 -2.93 2.01
C LYS A 169 17.24 -3.05 2.96
N LEU A 170 16.27 -3.88 2.57
CA LEU A 170 15.22 -4.43 3.43
C LEU A 170 15.57 -5.89 3.72
N PRO A 171 16.32 -6.17 4.81
CA PRO A 171 16.68 -7.54 5.17
C PRO A 171 15.48 -8.35 5.66
N HIS A 172 15.67 -9.65 5.83
CA HIS A 172 14.73 -10.49 6.57
C HIS A 172 14.39 -9.85 7.93
N ASN A 173 13.12 -9.91 8.33
CA ASN A 173 12.62 -9.40 9.61
C ASN A 173 12.79 -7.87 9.80
N SER A 174 12.74 -7.10 8.70
CA SER A 174 12.77 -5.63 8.76
C SER A 174 11.40 -5.00 8.52
N LEU A 175 11.17 -3.86 9.17
CA LEU A 175 9.99 -3.03 9.02
C LEU A 175 10.39 -1.66 8.50
N PHE A 176 10.01 -1.37 7.26
CA PHE A 176 10.12 -0.03 6.71
C PHE A 176 8.82 0.73 6.94
N ILE A 177 8.89 1.81 7.71
CA ILE A 177 7.80 2.74 7.97
C ILE A 177 7.90 3.86 6.94
N LEU A 178 6.95 3.92 6.02
CA LEU A 178 6.82 4.98 5.03
C LEU A 178 5.88 6.06 5.57
N GLY A 179 6.46 7.21 5.90
CA GLY A 179 5.72 8.36 6.39
C GLY A 179 4.88 9.04 5.30
N TRP A 180 3.90 9.83 5.74
CA TRP A 180 2.92 10.49 4.87
C TRP A 180 3.57 11.49 3.90
N GLN A 181 4.53 12.27 4.37
CA GLN A 181 5.26 13.26 3.61
C GLN A 181 6.19 12.57 2.61
N THR A 182 6.89 11.51 3.03
CA THR A 182 7.69 10.71 2.09
C THR A 182 6.82 10.12 0.97
N ASN A 183 5.68 9.49 1.27
CA ASN A 183 4.80 8.94 0.23
C ASN A 183 4.28 10.02 -0.75
N ARG A 184 4.04 11.23 -0.25
CA ARG A 184 3.62 12.37 -1.06
C ARG A 184 4.72 12.90 -1.96
N GLU A 185 5.96 12.98 -1.47
CA GLU A 185 7.07 13.67 -2.15
C GLU A 185 8.01 12.74 -2.91
N TRP A 186 7.96 11.43 -2.65
CA TRP A 186 8.87 10.44 -3.21
C TRP A 186 8.12 9.30 -3.89
N TYR A 187 8.70 8.78 -4.96
CA TYR A 187 8.37 7.45 -5.47
C TYR A 187 9.19 6.40 -4.73
N HIS A 188 8.62 5.21 -4.55
CA HIS A 188 9.31 4.04 -4.05
C HIS A 188 9.26 2.87 -5.05
N ALA A 189 10.29 2.02 -5.02
CA ALA A 189 10.41 0.86 -5.89
C ALA A 189 11.27 -0.24 -5.28
N ILE A 190 10.97 -1.50 -5.64
CA ILE A 190 11.89 -2.63 -5.53
C ILE A 190 12.28 -3.02 -6.95
N ARG A 191 13.50 -2.67 -7.36
CA ARG A 191 13.97 -2.87 -8.74
C ARG A 191 14.42 -4.33 -8.98
N PRO A 192 14.33 -4.84 -10.22
CA PRO A 192 14.84 -6.17 -10.54
C PRO A 192 16.37 -6.18 -10.39
N ASP A 193 16.89 -7.16 -9.66
CA ASP A 193 18.32 -7.42 -9.56
C ASP A 193 18.73 -8.44 -10.63
N LYS A 194 19.57 -7.98 -11.56
CA LYS A 194 20.07 -8.76 -12.70
C LYS A 194 21.44 -9.37 -12.46
N ARG A 195 22.08 -9.10 -11.32
CA ARG A 195 23.35 -9.72 -10.95
C ARG A 195 23.22 -11.23 -10.88
N SER A 196 24.31 -11.93 -11.19
CA SER A 196 24.42 -13.37 -10.98
C SER A 196 24.38 -13.70 -9.48
N ASN A 197 24.02 -14.94 -9.11
CA ASN A 197 23.99 -15.32 -7.71
C ASN A 197 25.38 -15.27 -7.04
N SER A 198 26.46 -15.41 -7.80
CA SER A 198 27.83 -15.28 -7.28
C SER A 198 28.22 -13.85 -6.88
N GLU A 199 27.48 -12.84 -7.33
CA GLU A 199 27.70 -11.43 -7.01
C GLU A 199 26.78 -10.91 -5.89
N LYS A 200 26.00 -11.80 -5.29
CA LYS A 200 25.01 -11.48 -4.27
C LYS A 200 25.51 -11.85 -2.88
N ASP A 201 25.14 -11.04 -1.92
CA ASP A 201 25.42 -11.31 -0.51
C ASP A 201 24.55 -12.48 0.00
N PRO A 202 24.96 -13.19 1.07
CA PRO A 202 24.20 -14.30 1.62
C PRO A 202 22.75 -13.97 2.01
N ASP A 203 22.50 -12.74 2.48
CA ASP A 203 21.16 -12.27 2.86
C ASP A 203 20.24 -12.08 1.64
N GLU A 204 20.79 -11.73 0.48
CA GLU A 204 20.07 -11.61 -0.79
C GLU A 204 19.72 -12.97 -1.41
N LEU A 205 20.32 -14.05 -0.90
CA LEU A 205 20.10 -15.44 -1.32
C LEU A 205 19.36 -16.27 -0.27
N ALA A 206 19.07 -15.70 0.91
CA ALA A 206 18.34 -16.36 1.98
C ALA A 206 16.96 -16.84 1.47
N PHE A 207 16.43 -17.91 2.08
CA PHE A 207 15.14 -18.49 1.70
C PHE A 207 15.03 -18.76 0.19
N TYR A 208 16.10 -19.33 -0.39
CA TYR A 208 16.20 -19.62 -1.83
C TYR A 208 16.06 -18.39 -2.75
N GLY A 209 16.34 -17.19 -2.23
CA GLY A 209 16.20 -15.91 -2.96
C GLY A 209 14.77 -15.37 -3.00
N GLU A 210 13.86 -15.99 -2.27
CA GLU A 210 12.44 -15.62 -2.21
C GLU A 210 12.18 -14.58 -1.13
N ARG A 211 11.23 -13.68 -1.37
CA ARG A 211 10.84 -12.62 -0.43
C ARG A 211 9.34 -12.50 -0.33
N ILE A 212 8.84 -12.35 0.89
CA ILE A 212 7.46 -11.96 1.17
C ILE A 212 7.44 -10.57 1.80
N SER A 213 6.47 -9.77 1.38
CA SER A 213 6.34 -8.39 1.80
C SER A 213 4.90 -8.09 2.18
N LEU A 214 4.68 -7.63 3.40
CA LEU A 214 3.37 -7.23 3.89
C LEU A 214 3.32 -5.70 3.96
N THR A 215 2.58 -5.09 3.04
CA THR A 215 2.30 -3.65 3.12
C THR A 215 1.00 -3.43 3.90
N LEU A 216 1.12 -3.04 5.17
CA LEU A 216 -0.01 -2.76 6.06
C LEU A 216 -0.43 -1.29 5.96
N ARG A 217 -1.74 -1.06 5.98
CA ARG A 217 -2.37 0.26 5.93
C ARG A 217 -3.50 0.37 6.96
N THR A 218 -3.73 1.60 7.41
CA THR A 218 -4.96 1.98 8.11
C THR A 218 -5.90 2.58 7.07
N VAL A 219 -6.82 1.78 6.56
CA VAL A 219 -7.80 2.19 5.56
C VAL A 219 -9.02 2.79 6.26
N ALA A 220 -9.47 3.95 5.77
CA ALA A 220 -10.59 4.72 6.30
C ALA A 220 -11.81 4.77 5.34
N THR A 221 -11.79 3.98 4.28
CA THR A 221 -12.90 3.78 3.35
C THR A 221 -13.33 2.31 3.41
N PHE A 222 -14.63 2.05 3.40
CA PHE A 222 -15.19 0.71 3.60
C PHE A 222 -16.27 0.44 2.57
N ILE A 223 -16.40 -0.83 2.17
CA ILE A 223 -17.43 -1.29 1.25
C ILE A 223 -18.26 -2.40 1.92
N ASN A 224 -19.58 -2.33 1.75
CA ASN A 224 -20.49 -3.40 2.11
C ASN A 224 -20.37 -4.55 1.10
N ARG A 225 -20.03 -5.76 1.57
CA ARG A 225 -19.77 -6.92 0.69
C ARG A 225 -21.02 -7.39 -0.06
N ARG A 226 -22.21 -7.13 0.48
CA ARG A 226 -23.50 -7.53 -0.11
C ARG A 226 -24.03 -6.50 -1.09
N THR A 227 -24.01 -5.22 -0.72
CA THR A 227 -24.65 -4.15 -1.51
C THR A 227 -23.67 -3.42 -2.43
N GLY A 228 -22.36 -3.52 -2.19
CA GLY A 228 -21.33 -2.75 -2.89
C GLY A 228 -21.30 -1.26 -2.51
N GLN A 229 -22.11 -0.83 -1.53
CA GLN A 229 -22.14 0.55 -1.08
C GLN A 229 -20.85 0.90 -0.31
N ILE A 230 -20.31 2.08 -0.59
CA ILE A 230 -19.03 2.54 -0.04
C ILE A 230 -19.26 3.72 0.91
N TYR A 231 -18.63 3.71 2.08
CA TYR A 231 -18.60 4.85 3.00
C TYR A 231 -17.20 5.12 3.53
N GLY A 232 -17.04 6.25 4.23
CA GLY A 232 -15.81 6.64 4.89
C GLY A 232 -15.05 7.74 4.16
N GLN A 233 -13.77 7.90 4.48
CA GLN A 233 -12.95 9.05 4.11
C GLN A 233 -12.95 9.31 2.60
N GLY A 234 -12.62 8.27 1.81
CA GLY A 234 -12.54 8.37 0.35
C GLY A 234 -13.88 8.20 -0.36
N ALA A 235 -14.97 7.90 0.36
CA ALA A 235 -16.30 7.72 -0.22
C ALA A 235 -17.08 9.03 -0.27
N ARG A 236 -18.14 9.08 -1.09
CA ARG A 236 -19.07 10.22 -1.11
C ARG A 236 -19.77 10.39 0.23
N TYR A 237 -20.21 9.28 0.80
CA TYR A 237 -20.86 9.22 2.12
C TYR A 237 -19.81 8.91 3.19
N LYS A 238 -19.76 9.69 4.26
CA LYS A 238 -18.73 9.52 5.30
C LYS A 238 -19.15 8.51 6.36
N THR A 239 -20.45 8.26 6.50
CA THR A 239 -21.02 7.31 7.44
C THR A 239 -22.04 6.39 6.77
N ILE A 240 -22.35 5.25 7.40
CA ILE A 240 -23.39 4.33 6.95
C ILE A 240 -24.77 5.02 6.96
N ALA A 241 -25.07 5.82 7.99
CA ALA A 241 -26.33 6.54 8.10
C ALA A 241 -26.58 7.52 6.94
N GLU A 242 -25.52 8.19 6.46
CA GLU A 242 -25.61 9.11 5.31
C GLU A 242 -25.98 8.41 3.98
N GLN A 243 -25.74 7.10 3.86
CA GLN A 243 -26.08 6.34 2.66
C GLN A 243 -27.59 6.06 2.55
N ILE A 244 -28.29 5.96 3.68
CA ILE A 244 -29.70 5.51 3.73
C ILE A 244 -30.66 6.63 3.28
N ASP A 245 -30.24 7.89 3.38
CA ASP A 245 -31.12 9.05 3.26
C ASP A 245 -31.01 9.82 1.93
N LYS A 246 -30.23 9.31 0.96
CA LYS A 246 -29.99 10.00 -0.31
C LYS A 246 -30.14 9.06 -1.51
N SER A 247 -30.93 9.50 -2.50
CA SER A 247 -31.01 8.86 -3.82
C SER A 247 -29.60 8.70 -4.40
N PRO A 248 -29.28 7.60 -5.13
CA PRO A 248 -28.03 7.51 -5.86
C PRO A 248 -27.96 8.71 -6.80
N ASP A 249 -27.12 9.69 -6.47
CA ASP A 249 -27.01 10.92 -7.23
C ASP A 249 -26.58 10.64 -8.68
N GLU A 250 -27.13 11.44 -9.60
CA GLU A 250 -26.85 11.53 -11.03
C GLU A 250 -25.42 12.03 -11.33
N TYR A 251 -24.38 11.25 -11.00
CA TYR A 251 -23.00 11.66 -11.30
C TYR A 251 -22.37 10.80 -12.39
N GLU A 252 -22.54 11.26 -13.63
CA GLU A 252 -21.78 10.78 -14.78
C GLU A 252 -20.27 11.03 -14.56
N ASN A 253 -19.45 9.99 -14.75
CA ASN A 253 -17.96 10.04 -14.83
C ASN A 253 -17.13 9.98 -13.52
N ASP A 254 -17.67 9.47 -12.41
CA ASP A 254 -16.93 9.35 -11.14
C ASP A 254 -15.59 8.57 -11.26
N GLU A 255 -15.53 7.56 -12.14
CA GLU A 255 -14.29 6.82 -12.45
C GLU A 255 -13.21 7.74 -13.04
N MET A 256 -13.57 8.59 -14.00
CA MET A 256 -12.64 9.49 -14.69
C MET A 256 -12.14 10.58 -13.74
N ASP A 257 -13.04 11.13 -12.94
CA ASP A 257 -12.71 12.12 -11.92
C ASP A 257 -11.71 11.56 -10.89
N MET A 258 -11.90 10.31 -10.47
CA MET A 258 -10.96 9.62 -9.59
C MET A 258 -9.58 9.44 -10.26
N VAL A 259 -9.53 9.11 -11.56
CA VAL A 259 -8.26 9.08 -12.33
C VAL A 259 -7.57 10.44 -12.30
N TYR A 260 -8.31 11.52 -12.55
CA TYR A 260 -7.74 12.86 -12.55
C TYR A 260 -7.19 13.25 -11.18
N ALA A 261 -7.91 12.92 -10.12
CA ALA A 261 -7.45 13.18 -8.75
C ALA A 261 -6.20 12.34 -8.41
N PHE A 262 -6.15 11.06 -8.81
CA PHE A 262 -4.96 10.22 -8.68
C PHE A 262 -3.76 10.77 -9.47
N SER A 263 -4.00 11.32 -10.66
CA SER A 263 -2.96 11.98 -11.46
C SER A 263 -2.49 13.29 -10.81
N ALA A 264 -3.40 14.07 -10.23
CA ALA A 264 -3.08 15.29 -9.50
C ALA A 264 -2.17 14.99 -8.30
N GLU A 265 -2.47 13.98 -7.50
CA GLU A 265 -1.63 13.57 -6.36
C GLU A 265 -0.18 13.28 -6.77
N ASN A 266 0.02 12.59 -7.89
CA ASN A 266 1.37 12.28 -8.38
C ASN A 266 2.10 13.53 -8.89
N ARG A 267 1.41 14.40 -9.64
CA ARG A 267 2.03 15.56 -10.30
C ARG A 267 2.25 16.72 -9.35
N GLN A 268 1.31 16.96 -8.44
CA GLN A 268 1.33 18.09 -7.54
C GLN A 268 2.19 17.82 -6.31
N SER A 269 2.40 16.57 -5.87
CA SER A 269 3.35 16.23 -4.79
C SER A 269 3.18 17.16 -3.57
N SER A 270 4.14 18.01 -3.21
CA SER A 270 4.06 18.96 -2.08
C SER A 270 3.07 20.13 -2.25
N GLU A 271 2.37 20.25 -3.38
CA GLU A 271 1.24 21.20 -3.57
C GLU A 271 -0.12 20.50 -3.59
N PHE A 272 -0.14 19.16 -3.49
CA PHE A 272 -1.40 18.42 -3.51
C PHE A 272 -2.23 18.74 -2.26
N ASP A 273 -3.41 19.31 -2.48
CA ASP A 273 -4.44 19.51 -1.46
C ASP A 273 -5.41 18.33 -1.46
N TRP A 274 -5.35 17.51 -0.42
CA TRP A 274 -6.18 16.32 -0.27
C TRP A 274 -7.68 16.68 -0.22
N ASN A 275 -8.07 17.75 0.47
CA ASN A 275 -9.47 18.12 0.62
C ASN A 275 -10.07 18.59 -0.71
N ILE A 276 -9.32 19.38 -1.48
CA ILE A 276 -9.77 19.85 -2.80
C ILE A 276 -9.95 18.69 -3.78
N ASN A 277 -9.01 17.74 -3.81
CA ASN A 277 -9.00 16.68 -4.81
C ASN A 277 -9.82 15.45 -4.40
N TYR A 278 -9.79 15.07 -3.12
CA TYR A 278 -10.38 13.85 -2.59
C TYR A 278 -11.49 14.08 -1.57
N GLY A 279 -11.61 15.27 -0.96
CA GLY A 279 -12.54 15.53 0.14
C GLY A 279 -13.99 15.22 -0.19
N ARG A 280 -14.40 15.51 -1.44
CA ARG A 280 -15.75 15.18 -1.94
C ARG A 280 -16.01 13.67 -2.07
N GLY A 281 -14.99 12.82 -2.02
CA GLY A 281 -15.06 11.36 -2.16
C GLY A 281 -15.38 10.86 -3.56
N PHE A 282 -15.44 9.53 -3.72
CA PHE A 282 -15.81 8.82 -4.95
C PHE A 282 -16.55 7.51 -4.60
N ASN A 283 -17.52 7.11 -5.42
CA ASN A 283 -18.20 5.82 -5.37
C ASN A 283 -17.67 4.81 -6.41
N ALA A 284 -16.77 5.21 -7.30
CA ALA A 284 -16.08 4.33 -8.22
C ALA A 284 -15.19 3.29 -7.48
N LEU A 285 -15.29 2.03 -7.90
CA LEU A 285 -14.53 0.91 -7.34
C LEU A 285 -13.23 0.65 -8.10
N ASN A 286 -13.33 0.52 -9.42
CA ASN A 286 -12.22 0.21 -10.32
C ASN A 286 -12.29 1.09 -11.56
N PHE A 287 -11.22 1.05 -12.35
CA PHE A 287 -11.17 1.74 -13.62
C PHE A 287 -11.65 0.79 -14.72
N LYS A 288 -12.77 1.09 -15.38
CA LYS A 288 -12.90 0.62 -16.76
C LYS A 288 -12.03 1.54 -17.60
N ILE A 289 -10.81 1.11 -17.91
CA ILE A 289 -10.02 1.77 -18.96
C ILE A 289 -10.84 1.64 -20.25
N LEU A 290 -11.66 2.65 -20.55
CA LEU A 290 -12.20 2.86 -21.88
C LEU A 290 -10.98 3.06 -22.77
N ASN A 291 -10.55 1.99 -23.43
CA ASN A 291 -9.50 2.03 -24.44
C ASN A 291 -9.77 3.25 -25.34
N SER A 292 -8.86 4.22 -25.30
CA SER A 292 -8.92 5.42 -26.12
C SER A 292 -8.82 5.05 -27.60
N HIS A 293 -9.94 4.72 -28.23
CA HIS A 293 -10.08 4.75 -29.68
C HIS A 293 -10.75 6.07 -30.07
N ASN A 294 -10.03 7.17 -29.86
CA ASN A 294 -10.31 8.43 -30.55
C ASN A 294 -9.09 8.88 -31.35
N ASN A 295 -8.55 7.97 -32.17
CA ASN A 295 -7.87 8.36 -33.39
C ASN A 295 -8.93 8.73 -34.44
N LYS A 296 -9.59 9.88 -34.24
CA LYS A 296 -10.20 10.58 -35.37
C LYS A 296 -9.05 11.09 -36.23
N LYS A 297 -8.81 10.36 -37.32
CA LYS A 297 -8.08 10.81 -38.51
C LYS A 297 -8.44 12.27 -38.78
N ARG A 298 -7.51 13.19 -38.55
CA ARG A 298 -7.47 14.44 -39.31
C ARG A 298 -6.73 14.13 -40.60
N LYS A 299 -7.53 14.01 -41.67
CA LYS A 299 -7.07 14.29 -43.03
C LYS A 299 -6.71 15.75 -43.13
#